data_AF-A0A939BU62-F1
#
_entry.id   AF-A0A939BU62-F1
#
_cell.length_a   1.000
_cell.length_b   1.000
_cell.length_c   1.000
_cell.angle_alpha   90.00
_cell.angle_beta   90.00
_cell.angle_gamma   90.00
#
_symmetry.space_group_name_H-M   'P 1'
#
loop_
_entity.id
_entity.type
_entity.pdbx_description
1 polymer ?
#
loop_
_entity_poly.entity_id
_entity_poly.type
_entity_poly.pdbx_seq_one_letter_code
_entity_poly.pdbx_strand_id
1 'polypeptide(L)' 'MPNKFRQRRKELNLKLVDVARQAGISKEYLSQIESGTRGKKMNYTLLLRIAKALETTPDQLIEVEDKEVPKRTGGRYL' A
#
# COMPACT_ATOMS: atom_id res chain seq x y z
N MET A 1 -5.04 -5.21 13.62
CA MET A 1 -3.73 -4.55 13.45
C MET A 1 -3.93 -3.30 12.60
N PRO A 2 -3.47 -2.10 13.02
CA PRO A 2 -3.42 -0.95 12.12
C PRO A 2 -2.44 -1.24 10.99
N ASN A 3 -2.84 -1.00 9.74
CA ASN A 3 -1.91 -1.18 8.62
C ASN A 3 -0.85 -0.07 8.59
N LYS A 4 0.25 -0.27 7.85
CA LYS A 4 1.36 0.70 7.75
C LYS A 4 0.93 2.10 7.28
N PHE A 5 -0.11 2.20 6.45
CA PHE A 5 -0.68 3.47 6.00
C PHE A 5 -1.25 4.29 7.16
N ARG A 6 -2.07 3.65 8.02
CA ARG A 6 -2.68 4.30 9.19
C ARG A 6 -1.61 4.75 10.18
N GLN A 7 -0.60 3.91 10.39
CA GLN A 7 0.50 4.21 11.30
C GLN A 7 1.25 5.45 10.83
N ARG A 8 1.72 5.46 9.57
CA ARG A 8 2.45 6.59 9.00
C ARG A 8 1.64 7.88 9.01
N ARG A 9 0.34 7.81 8.69
CA ARG A 9 -0.55 8.99 8.75
C ARG A 9 -0.62 9.60 10.15
N LYS A 10 -0.71 8.76 11.19
CA LYS A 10 -0.77 9.21 12.58
C LYS A 10 0.54 9.81 13.06
N GLU A 11 1.68 9.25 12.64
CA GLU A 11 3.01 9.83 12.92
C GLU A 11 3.13 11.25 12.37
N LEU A 12 2.56 11.51 11.20
CA LEU A 12 2.52 12.84 10.58
C LEU A 12 1.38 13.74 11.11
N ASN A 13 0.58 13.26 12.06
CA ASN A 13 -0.61 13.96 12.57
C ASN A 13 -1.60 14.41 11.47
N LEU A 14 -1.67 13.67 10.36
CA LEU A 14 -2.53 14.01 9.23
C LEU A 14 -3.95 13.48 9.41
N LYS A 15 -4.95 14.27 9.04
CA LYS A 15 -6.34 13.81 8.97
C LYS A 15 -6.52 12.89 7.77
N LEU A 16 -7.41 11.91 7.90
CA LEU A 16 -7.73 10.96 6.83
C LEU A 16 -8.19 11.66 5.54
N VAL A 17 -8.99 12.72 5.67
CA VAL A 17 -9.52 13.48 4.53
C VAL A 17 -8.42 14.22 3.75
N ASP A 18 -7.38 14.70 4.43
CA ASP A 18 -6.29 15.43 3.80
C ASP A 18 -5.42 14.50 2.95
N VAL A 19 -5.08 13.33 3.49
CA VAL A 19 -4.35 12.29 2.74
C VAL A 19 -5.17 11.81 1.55
N ALA A 20 -6.47 11.57 1.73
CA ALA A 20 -7.35 11.13 0.64
C ALA A 20 -7.41 12.17 -0.48
N ARG A 21 -7.56 13.45 -0.14
CA ARG A 21 -7.53 14.57 -1.09
C ARG A 21 -6.20 14.63 -1.85
N GLN A 22 -5.07 14.54 -1.15
CA GLN A 22 -3.74 14.61 -1.77
C GLN A 22 -3.44 13.38 -2.64
N ALA A 23 -3.89 12.20 -2.23
CA ALA A 23 -3.84 10.98 -3.03
C ALA A 23 -4.90 10.93 -4.13
N GLY A 24 -5.81 11.91 -4.20
CA GLY A 24 -6.93 12.03 -5.14
C GLY A 24 -7.83 10.79 -5.17
N ILE A 25 -8.27 10.35 -3.99
CA ILE A 25 -9.25 9.30 -3.75
C ILE A 25 -10.29 9.76 -2.72
N SER A 26 -11.40 9.03 -2.58
CA SER A 26 -12.37 9.33 -1.51
C SER A 26 -11.81 8.97 -0.13
N LYS A 27 -12.31 9.67 0.89
CA LYS A 27 -11.99 9.38 2.30
C LYS A 27 -12.42 7.96 2.67
N GLU A 28 -13.58 7.52 2.19
CA GLU A 28 -14.13 6.18 2.39
C GLU A 28 -13.19 5.13 1.80
N TYR A 29 -12.63 5.38 0.62
CA TYR A 29 -11.66 4.48 0.01
C TYR A 29 -10.39 4.39 0.87
N LEU A 30 -9.82 5.52 1.31
CA LEU A 30 -8.65 5.47 2.20
C LEU A 30 -8.96 4.77 3.53
N SER A 31 -10.16 4.93 4.08
CA SER A 31 -10.61 4.21 5.28
C SER A 31 -10.64 2.68 5.08
N GLN A 32 -11.14 2.22 3.93
CA GLN A 32 -11.15 0.79 3.57
C GLN A 32 -9.74 0.23 3.42
N ILE A 33 -8.82 1.02 2.85
CA ILE A 33 -7.41 0.67 2.77
C ILE A 33 -6.83 0.51 4.18
N GLU A 34 -6.99 1.51 5.06
CA GLU A 34 -6.44 1.51 6.43
C GLU A 34 -7.02 0.41 7.33
N SER A 35 -8.26 0.00 7.09
CA SER A 35 -8.94 -1.06 7.84
C SER A 35 -8.68 -2.46 7.27
N GLY A 36 -8.01 -2.58 6.12
CA GLY A 36 -7.72 -3.87 5.48
C GLY A 36 -8.94 -4.55 4.83
N THR A 37 -10.07 -3.86 4.72
CA THR A 37 -11.28 -4.38 4.05
C THR A 37 -11.16 -4.36 2.53
N ARG A 38 -10.24 -3.57 1.98
CA ARG A 38 -9.83 -3.68 0.57
C ARG A 38 -8.70 -4.71 0.48
N GLY A 39 -8.93 -5.80 -0.26
CA GLY A 39 -7.99 -6.92 -0.37
C GLY A 39 -6.58 -6.53 -0.83
N LYS A 40 -5.62 -7.46 -0.68
CA LYS A 40 -4.16 -7.29 -0.89
C LYS A 40 -3.70 -6.79 -2.27
N LYS A 41 -4.62 -6.54 -3.20
CA LYS A 41 -4.32 -6.10 -4.58
C LYS A 41 -4.69 -4.62 -4.74
N MET A 42 -3.68 -3.76 -4.68
CA MET A 42 -3.77 -2.33 -4.97
C MET A 42 -2.99 -2.01 -6.25
N ASN A 43 -3.49 -1.08 -7.06
CA ASN A 43 -2.76 -0.56 -8.21
C ASN A 43 -1.49 0.18 -7.75
N TYR A 44 -0.35 -0.10 -8.37
CA TYR A 44 0.95 0.52 -8.04
C TYR A 44 0.94 2.06 -8.16
N THR A 45 0.28 2.62 -9.16
CA THR A 45 0.11 4.08 -9.31
C THR A 45 -0.67 4.68 -8.14
N LEU A 46 -1.68 3.98 -7.61
CA LEU A 46 -2.39 4.44 -6.42
C LEU A 46 -1.48 4.38 -5.18
N LEU A 47 -0.70 3.31 -5.03
CA LEU A 47 0.28 3.18 -3.95
C LEU A 47 1.28 4.35 -3.98
N LEU A 48 1.81 4.73 -5.15
CA LEU A 48 2.71 5.88 -5.30
C LEU A 48 2.07 7.19 -4.85
N ARG A 49 0.80 7.43 -5.23
CA ARG A 49 0.07 8.65 -4.85
C ARG A 49 -0.14 8.72 -3.35
N ILE A 50 -0.48 7.59 -2.72
CA ILE A 50 -0.65 7.52 -1.25
C ILE A 50 0.70 7.67 -0.54
N ALA A 51 1.76 7.02 -1.03
CA ALA A 51 3.12 7.16 -0.48
C ALA A 51 3.59 8.62 -0.50
N LYS A 52 3.38 9.30 -1.63
CA LYS A 52 3.64 10.74 -1.76
C LYS A 52 2.82 11.57 -0.76
N ALA A 53 1.55 11.23 -0.55
CA ALA A 53 0.68 11.90 0.44
C ALA A 53 1.06 11.63 1.90
N LEU A 54 1.84 10.57 2.15
CA LEU A 54 2.31 10.16 3.47
C LEU A 54 3.81 10.39 3.67
N GLU A 55 4.43 11.21 2.82
CA GLU A 55 5.85 11.58 2.88
C GLU A 55 6.75 10.35 3.13
N THR A 56 6.54 9.31 2.32
CA THR A 56 7.23 8.02 2.43
C THR A 56 7.37 7.34 1.06
N THR A 57 7.98 6.16 1.02
CA THR A 57 8.12 5.35 -0.19
C THR A 57 7.12 4.18 -0.21
N PRO A 58 6.75 3.67 -1.40
CA PRO A 58 5.92 2.48 -1.52
C PRO A 58 6.42 1.28 -0.72
N ASP A 59 7.73 1.05 -0.71
CA ASP A 59 8.40 -0.07 -0.03
C ASP A 59 8.16 -0.07 1.49
N GLN A 60 8.05 1.12 2.09
CA GLN A 60 7.75 1.27 3.51
C GLN A 60 6.28 0.95 3.84
N LEU A 61 5.38 1.01 2.85
CA LEU A 61 3.93 0.79 3.04
C LEU A 61 3.48 -0.65 2.75
N ILE A 62 4.27 -1.40 1.99
CA ILE A 62 3.97 -2.79 1.64
C ILE A 62 4.67 -3.76 2.59
N GLU A 63 4.08 -4.95 2.70
CA GLU A 63 4.73 -6.13 3.27
C GLU A 63 4.94 -7.10 2.13
N VAL A 64 6.19 -7.51 1.93
CA VAL A 64 6.53 -8.52 0.94
C VAL A 64 6.21 -9.86 1.60
N GLU A 65 5.21 -10.57 1.09
CA GLU A 65 5.06 -11.98 1.45
C GLU A 65 6.14 -12.74 0.68
N ASP A 66 7.07 -13.37 1.41
CA ASP A 66 8.00 -14.36 0.87
C ASP A 66 7.20 -15.57 0.40
N LYS A 67 6.55 -15.45 -0.76
CA LYS A 67 6.04 -16.60 -1.46
C LYS A 67 7.23 -17.24 -2.13
N GLU A 68 7.57 -18.46 -1.70
CA GLU A 68 8.55 -19.29 -2.41
C GLU A 68 8.25 -19.23 -3.90
N VAL A 69 9.15 -18.61 -4.65
CA VAL A 69 9.09 -18.64 -6.11
C VAL A 69 9.36 -20.08 -6.48
N PRO A 70 8.43 -20.81 -7.14
CA PRO A 70 8.69 -22.19 -7.54
C PRO A 70 9.97 -22.19 -8.36
N LYS A 71 10.97 -22.96 -7.91
CA LYS A 71 12.23 -23.13 -8.63
C LYS A 71 11.86 -23.51 -10.07
N ARG A 72 12.23 -22.68 -11.03
CA ARG A 72 12.10 -23.04 -12.45
C ARG A 72 13.05 -24.21 -12.67
N THR A 73 12.55 -25.43 -12.57
CA THR A 73 13.27 -26.61 -13.01
C THR A 73 13.55 -26.40 -14.48
N GLY A 74 14.83 -26.25 -14.81
CA GLY A 74 15.29 -25.91 -16.15
C GLY A 74 14.68 -26.85 -17.18
N GLY A 75 13.79 -26.31 -18.01
CA GLY A 75 13.44 -26.93 -19.27
C GLY A 75 14.70 -26.93 -20.12
N ARG A 76 15.22 -28.11 -20.41
CA ARG A 76 16.25 -28.32 -21.44
C ARG A 76 15.79 -27.60 -22.70
N TYR A 77 16.52 -26.56 -23.10
CA TYR A 77 16.50 -26.16 -24.50
C TYR A 77 17.44 -27.11 -25.21
N LEU A 78 16.81 -28.05 -25.93
CA LEU A 78 17.31 -28.91 -27.02
C LEU A 78 18.67 -29.58 -26.80
#